data_AF-A0A0N4XN20-F1
#
_entry.id   AF-A0A0N4XN20-F1
#
_cell.length_a   1.000
_cell.length_b   1.000
_cell.length_c   1.000
_cell.angle_alpha   90.00
_cell.angle_beta   90.00
_cell.angle_gamma   90.00
#
_symmetry.space_group_name_H-M   'P 1'
#
loop_
_entity.id
_entity.type
_entity.pdbx_description
1 polymer ?
#
loop_
_entity_poly.entity_id
_entity_poly.type
_entity_poly.pdbx_seq_one_letter_code
_entity_poly.pdbx_strand_id
1 'polypeptide(L)'
;MVISRLCSSEAKPQPSTSDPAEKKKTIYLPKTSFVNHVKTSERGLLDQQLATAGGLTSLYEWQCQQEDRQEVYVLFPWFFNEILTIFIVYYSFELLDGPPYANGVVHTGHAINKILKDFIVKSRIALGYRVRFRPGWDCHGLPIELKITKSVQGKSPLEIRALARQVANEAVGKQMNSFKRWGVSAAWSEPYLTMDASYVSEQLRLFAKMVEKNVIYRAFKPVYWSPSSRTALAESELEYNDKHTSQAVYFRFKV
;
A
#
# COMPACT_ATOMS: atom_id res chain seq x y z
N MET A 1 -2.13 -64.20 73.94
CA MET A 1 -1.80 -62.83 74.37
C MET A 1 -1.90 -61.95 73.13
N VAL A 2 -3.01 -61.28 72.84
CA VAL A 2 -3.53 -60.06 73.52
C VAL A 2 -2.40 -59.06 73.76
N ILE A 3 -2.26 -58.06 72.88
CA ILE A 3 -2.47 -56.65 73.23
C ILE A 3 -3.16 -55.95 72.05
N SER A 4 -4.35 -55.46 72.36
CA SER A 4 -5.23 -54.59 71.58
C SER A 4 -4.80 -53.12 71.65
N ARG A 5 -5.13 -52.37 70.59
CA ARG A 5 -5.56 -50.96 70.55
C ARG A 5 -4.98 -50.00 71.61
N LEU A 6 -4.25 -48.99 71.16
CA LEU A 6 -4.44 -47.61 71.65
C LEU A 6 -4.45 -46.64 70.47
N CYS A 7 -5.53 -45.88 70.44
CA CYS A 7 -5.88 -44.84 69.48
C CYS A 7 -4.87 -43.69 69.45
N SER A 8 -4.73 -43.04 68.28
CA SER A 8 -5.13 -41.63 68.16
C SER A 8 -5.22 -41.23 66.69
N SER A 9 -6.46 -41.08 66.22
CA SER A 9 -6.90 -40.20 65.12
C SER A 9 -5.80 -39.53 64.28
N GLU A 10 -5.63 -39.99 63.04
CA GLU A 10 -5.18 -39.08 61.98
C GLU A 10 -6.27 -38.02 61.81
N ALA A 11 -6.05 -36.87 62.43
CA ALA A 11 -6.84 -35.68 62.18
C ALA A 11 -6.69 -35.35 60.69
N LYS A 12 -7.78 -35.45 59.92
CA LYS A 12 -7.87 -34.81 58.61
C LYS A 12 -7.39 -33.35 58.80
N PRO A 13 -6.46 -32.83 57.97
CA PRO A 13 -6.00 -31.46 58.11
C PRO A 13 -7.22 -30.54 58.12
N GLN A 14 -7.38 -29.78 59.19
CA GLN A 14 -8.51 -28.85 59.31
C GLN A 14 -8.44 -27.86 58.13
N PRO A 15 -9.58 -27.57 57.47
CA PRO A 15 -9.60 -26.52 56.47
C PRO A 15 -9.16 -25.22 57.14
N SER A 16 -8.06 -24.65 56.66
CA SER A 16 -7.53 -23.38 57.16
C SER A 16 -8.64 -22.33 57.20
N THR A 17 -8.92 -21.78 58.38
CA THR A 17 -9.94 -20.75 58.65
C THR A 17 -9.56 -19.35 58.15
N SER A 18 -8.45 -19.22 57.42
CA SER A 18 -8.05 -17.97 56.79
C SER A 18 -9.03 -17.61 55.67
N ASP A 19 -9.61 -16.42 55.72
CA ASP A 19 -10.44 -15.86 54.66
C ASP A 19 -9.72 -15.97 53.30
N PRO A 20 -10.33 -16.57 52.26
CA PRO A 20 -9.75 -16.63 50.92
C PRO A 20 -9.33 -15.24 50.39
N ALA A 21 -9.95 -14.16 50.85
CA ALA A 21 -9.57 -12.80 50.51
C ALA A 21 -8.24 -12.36 51.13
N GLU A 22 -7.87 -12.88 52.30
CA GLU A 22 -6.62 -12.58 52.99
C GLU A 22 -5.43 -13.27 52.32
N LYS A 23 -5.61 -14.51 51.85
CA LYS A 23 -4.63 -15.24 51.03
C LYS A 23 -4.39 -14.61 49.65
N LYS A 24 -5.37 -13.90 49.09
CA LYS A 24 -5.18 -13.16 47.83
C LYS A 24 -4.30 -11.92 48.00
N LYS A 25 -4.20 -11.36 49.21
CA LYS A 25 -3.34 -10.18 49.50
C LYS A 25 -1.86 -10.54 49.60
N THR A 26 -1.53 -11.80 49.82
CA THR A 26 -0.14 -12.30 49.93
C THR A 26 0.45 -12.73 48.59
N ILE A 27 -0.34 -12.68 47.50
CA ILE A 27 0.06 -13.10 46.16
C ILE A 27 0.14 -11.85 45.27
N TYR A 28 1.31 -11.63 44.65
CA TYR A 28 1.49 -10.56 43.67
C TYR A 28 0.85 -10.93 42.34
N LEU A 29 -0.45 -10.63 42.21
CA LEU A 29 -1.15 -10.77 40.93
C LEU A 29 -0.74 -9.64 39.97
N PRO A 30 -0.59 -9.93 38.66
CA PRO A 30 -0.42 -8.90 37.65
C PRO A 30 -1.58 -7.91 37.69
N LYS A 31 -1.27 -6.61 37.80
CA LYS A 31 -2.25 -5.52 37.74
C LYS A 31 -2.00 -4.74 36.47
N THR A 32 -3.02 -4.61 35.63
CA THR A 32 -2.96 -3.82 34.41
C THR A 32 -4.25 -3.04 34.22
N SER A 33 -4.14 -1.82 33.74
CA SER A 33 -5.27 -1.03 33.23
C SER A 33 -5.59 -1.37 31.77
N PHE A 34 -4.82 -2.26 31.14
CA PHE A 34 -5.02 -2.67 29.76
C PHE A 34 -6.34 -3.42 29.60
N VAL A 35 -7.19 -2.90 28.72
CA VAL A 35 -8.52 -3.46 28.45
C VAL A 35 -8.36 -4.78 27.69
N ASN A 36 -8.88 -5.87 28.26
CA ASN A 36 -8.75 -7.20 27.67
C ASN A 36 -9.61 -7.39 26.40
N HIS A 37 -10.76 -6.72 26.32
CA HIS A 37 -11.67 -6.85 25.18
C HIS A 37 -12.25 -5.49 24.77
N VAL A 38 -12.09 -5.17 23.48
CA VAL A 38 -12.68 -3.99 22.85
C VAL A 38 -13.77 -4.47 21.89
N LYS A 39 -14.96 -3.86 21.96
CA LYS A 39 -16.05 -4.23 21.06
C LYS A 39 -15.67 -3.92 19.61
N THR A 40 -16.07 -4.78 18.67
CA THR A 40 -15.81 -4.61 17.23
C THR A 40 -16.31 -3.26 16.70
N SER A 41 -17.43 -2.76 17.21
CA SER A 41 -18.01 -1.46 16.84
C SER A 41 -17.14 -0.26 17.25
N GLU A 42 -16.40 -0.38 18.35
CA GLU A 42 -15.56 0.68 18.93
C GLU A 42 -14.12 0.61 18.42
N ARG A 43 -13.71 -0.56 17.89
CA ARG A 43 -12.33 -0.85 17.48
C ARG A 43 -11.77 0.17 16.48
N GLY A 44 -12.54 0.51 15.44
CA GLY A 44 -12.08 1.43 14.41
C GLY A 44 -11.84 2.85 14.92
N LEU A 45 -12.65 3.32 15.87
CA LEU A 45 -12.46 4.63 16.50
C LEU A 45 -11.24 4.61 17.42
N LEU A 46 -11.10 3.55 18.21
CA LEU A 46 -9.96 3.37 19.11
C LEU A 46 -8.63 3.32 18.35
N ASP A 47 -8.55 2.54 17.26
CA ASP A 47 -7.33 2.45 16.45
C ASP A 47 -6.95 3.82 15.85
N GLN A 48 -7.93 4.65 15.46
CA GLN A 48 -7.69 6.02 14.98
C GLN A 48 -7.17 6.94 16.10
N GLN A 49 -7.73 6.83 17.31
CA GLN A 49 -7.25 7.56 18.47
C GLN A 49 -5.82 7.15 18.84
N LEU A 50 -5.53 5.84 18.85
CA LEU A 50 -4.20 5.30 19.11
C LEU A 50 -3.19 5.76 18.05
N ALA A 51 -3.56 5.78 16.77
CA ALA A 51 -2.69 6.28 15.72
C ALA A 51 -2.32 7.75 15.91
N THR A 52 -3.28 8.56 16.35
CA THR A 52 -3.06 9.99 16.62
C THR A 52 -2.24 10.19 17.90
N ALA A 53 -2.64 9.57 19.01
CA ALA A 53 -1.97 9.71 20.30
C ALA A 53 -0.56 9.11 20.31
N GLY A 54 -0.35 8.03 19.56
CA GLY A 54 0.95 7.38 19.38
C GLY A 54 1.85 8.07 18.35
N GLY A 55 1.43 9.19 17.74
CA GLY A 55 2.23 9.94 16.77
C GLY A 55 2.46 9.19 15.45
N LEU A 56 1.69 8.14 15.14
CA LEU A 56 1.84 7.38 13.90
C LEU A 56 1.50 8.22 12.66
N THR A 57 0.64 9.24 12.82
CA THR A 57 0.27 10.17 11.77
C THR A 57 1.39 11.16 11.41
N SER A 58 2.30 11.45 12.35
CA SER A 58 3.45 12.35 12.17
C SER A 58 4.79 11.63 12.09
N LEU A 59 4.79 10.30 12.19
CA LEU A 59 6.00 9.47 12.17
C LEU A 59 6.85 9.71 10.92
N TYR A 60 6.20 9.87 9.77
CA TYR A 60 6.89 10.05 8.50
C TYR A 60 7.57 11.42 8.40
N GLU A 61 6.89 12.49 8.80
CA GLU A 61 7.48 13.83 8.84
C GLU A 61 8.58 13.91 9.90
N TRP A 62 8.37 13.31 11.07
CA TRP A 62 9.36 13.28 12.14
C TRP A 62 10.65 12.60 11.69
N GLN A 63 10.59 11.43 11.02
CA GLN A 63 11.81 10.76 10.57
C GLN A 63 12.55 11.54 9.47
N CYS A 64 11.83 12.28 8.61
CA CYS A 64 12.46 13.16 7.61
C CYS A 64 13.30 14.26 8.26
N GLN A 65 12.91 14.72 9.46
CA GLN A 65 13.57 15.81 10.18
C GLN A 65 14.74 15.35 11.06
N GLN A 66 14.89 14.04 11.30
CA GLN A 66 15.99 13.51 12.12
C GLN A 66 17.30 13.48 11.33
N GLU A 67 18.31 14.23 11.76
CA GLU A 67 19.62 14.35 11.11
C GLU A 67 20.53 13.12 11.34
N ASP A 68 20.33 12.41 12.45
CA ASP A 68 21.15 11.28 12.93
C ASP A 68 20.79 9.93 12.30
N ARG A 69 19.81 9.89 11.40
CA ARG A 69 19.34 8.67 10.76
C ARG A 69 20.35 8.14 9.74
N GLN A 70 20.52 6.82 9.75
CA GLN A 70 21.41 6.13 8.84
C GLN A 70 20.94 6.32 7.39
N GLU A 71 21.84 6.81 6.55
CA GLU A 71 21.72 6.65 5.11
C GLU A 71 22.45 5.35 4.73
N VAL A 72 21.84 4.54 3.87
CA VAL A 72 22.41 3.28 3.37
C VAL A 72 23.66 3.59 2.57
N TYR A 73 24.78 2.97 2.92
CA TYR A 73 26.03 3.13 2.19
C TYR A 73 26.14 2.07 1.11
N VAL A 74 26.37 2.49 -0.13
CA VAL A 74 26.84 1.59 -1.18
C VAL A 74 28.27 1.99 -1.50
N LEU A 75 29.20 1.06 -1.30
CA LEU A 75 30.57 1.19 -1.77
C LEU A 75 30.57 0.87 -3.25
N PHE A 76 30.84 1.87 -4.08
CA PHE A 76 31.00 1.68 -5.52
C PHE A 76 32.51 1.67 -5.84
N PRO A 77 33.13 0.49 -6.01
CA PRO A 77 34.52 0.42 -6.45
C PRO A 77 34.59 0.80 -7.94
N TRP A 78 35.44 1.77 -8.26
CA TRP A 78 35.73 2.18 -9.63
C TRP A 78 37.24 2.18 -9.84
N PHE A 79 37.69 1.64 -10.97
CA PHE A 79 39.09 1.70 -11.37
C PHE A 79 39.31 2.87 -12.33
N PHE A 80 40.24 3.75 -11.97
CA PHE A 80 40.73 4.80 -12.86
C PHE A 80 42.24 4.65 -12.97
N ASN A 81 42.76 4.36 -14.17
CA ASN A 81 44.19 4.10 -14.42
C ASN A 81 44.81 3.12 -13.41
N GLU A 82 44.18 1.95 -13.23
CA GLU A 82 44.59 0.88 -12.28
C GLU A 82 44.56 1.24 -10.78
N ILE A 83 44.10 2.44 -10.42
CA ILE A 83 43.87 2.83 -9.02
C ILE A 83 42.43 2.48 -8.62
N LEU A 84 42.27 1.64 -7.58
CA LEU A 84 40.98 1.37 -6.96
C LEU A 84 40.53 2.60 -6.16
N THR A 85 39.44 3.24 -6.60
CA THR A 85 38.77 4.31 -5.85
C THR A 85 37.42 3.79 -5.35
N ILE A 86 37.16 3.92 -4.05
CA ILE A 86 35.88 3.53 -3.45
C ILE A 86 35.05 4.78 -3.24
N PHE A 87 33.95 4.91 -3.97
CA PHE A 87 32.96 5.96 -3.73
C PHE A 87 31.99 5.49 -2.65
N ILE A 88 31.90 6.23 -1.56
CA ILE A 88 30.85 6.06 -0.54
C ILE A 88 29.67 6.91 -1.00
N VAL A 89 28.60 6.26 -1.47
CA VAL A 89 27.35 6.96 -1.77
C VAL A 89 26.35 6.69 -0.65
N TYR A 90 25.85 7.78 -0.08
CA TYR A 90 24.81 7.75 0.93
C TYR A 90 23.45 7.71 0.21
N TYR A 91 22.72 6.61 0.37
CA TYR A 91 21.38 6.40 -0.17
C TYR A 91 20.37 6.34 0.98
N SER A 92 19.37 7.20 0.97
CA SER A 92 18.19 6.93 1.79
C SER A 92 17.52 5.63 1.31
N PHE A 93 16.93 4.83 2.21
CA PHE A 93 16.13 3.68 1.78
C PHE A 93 14.90 4.20 1.02
N GLU A 94 14.82 3.93 -0.28
CA GLU A 94 13.74 4.40 -1.13
C GLU A 94 12.85 3.23 -1.56
N LEU A 95 11.55 3.37 -1.29
CA LEU A 95 10.54 2.42 -1.75
C LEU A 95 9.66 3.11 -2.78
N LEU A 96 9.70 2.63 -4.02
CA LEU A 96 8.85 3.15 -5.09
C LEU A 96 7.45 2.56 -4.97
N ASP A 97 6.46 3.45 -4.85
CA ASP A 97 5.06 3.05 -4.83
C ASP A 97 4.57 2.85 -6.26
N GLY A 98 4.12 1.64 -6.62
CA GLY A 98 3.32 1.46 -7.83
C GLY A 98 1.99 2.22 -7.72
N PRO A 99 1.66 3.14 -8.64
CA PRO A 99 0.54 4.05 -8.48
C PRO A 99 -0.78 3.30 -8.74
N PRO A 100 -1.73 3.23 -7.78
CA PRO A 100 -3.08 2.78 -8.08
C PRO A 100 -3.75 3.69 -9.09
N TYR A 101 -4.65 3.11 -9.90
CA TYR A 101 -5.55 3.91 -10.72
C TYR A 101 -6.43 4.80 -9.83
N ALA A 102 -6.52 6.07 -10.20
CA ALA A 102 -7.37 7.07 -9.56
C ALA A 102 -8.85 6.87 -9.96
N ASN A 103 -9.35 5.63 -9.82
CA ASN A 103 -10.65 5.21 -10.31
C ASN A 103 -11.48 4.49 -9.24
N GLY A 104 -11.97 5.23 -8.24
CA GLY A 104 -13.07 4.76 -7.37
C GLY A 104 -12.61 4.31 -5.99
N VAL A 105 -13.37 3.40 -5.38
CA VAL A 105 -13.22 3.04 -3.97
C VAL A 105 -12.11 2.01 -3.79
N VAL A 106 -11.34 2.15 -2.71
CA VAL A 106 -10.32 1.17 -2.33
C VAL A 106 -10.95 -0.17 -1.94
N HIS A 107 -10.23 -1.26 -2.17
CA HIS A 107 -10.65 -2.62 -1.84
C HIS A 107 -9.54 -3.41 -1.15
N THR A 108 -9.80 -4.65 -0.74
CA THR A 108 -8.86 -5.49 0.02
C THR A 108 -7.49 -5.64 -0.66
N GLY A 109 -7.44 -5.81 -1.98
CA GLY A 109 -6.17 -5.81 -2.72
C GLY A 109 -5.31 -4.55 -2.52
N HIS A 110 -5.94 -3.36 -2.48
CA HIS A 110 -5.23 -2.11 -2.15
C HIS A 110 -4.71 -2.13 -0.71
N ALA A 111 -5.52 -2.64 0.24
CA ALA A 111 -5.13 -2.74 1.64
C ALA A 111 -3.90 -3.64 1.82
N ILE A 112 -3.93 -4.85 1.24
CA ILE A 112 -2.81 -5.79 1.30
C ILE A 112 -1.54 -5.13 0.75
N ASN A 113 -1.60 -4.52 -0.44
CA ASN A 113 -0.44 -3.87 -1.05
C ASN A 113 0.13 -2.74 -0.18
N LYS A 114 -0.73 -1.84 0.30
CA LYS A 114 -0.30 -0.66 1.06
C LYS A 114 0.19 -1.02 2.46
N ILE A 115 -0.44 -1.97 3.15
CA ILE A 115 -0.05 -2.43 4.49
C ILE A 115 1.30 -3.16 4.42
N LEU A 116 1.54 -3.99 3.40
CA LEU A 116 2.83 -4.67 3.24
C LEU A 116 3.96 -3.67 2.98
N LYS A 117 3.73 -2.66 2.14
CA LYS A 117 4.71 -1.58 1.92
C LYS A 117 4.96 -0.79 3.21
N ASP A 118 3.90 -0.47 3.95
CA ASP A 118 3.99 0.23 5.23
C ASP A 118 4.78 -0.55 6.29
N PHE A 119 4.60 -1.88 6.36
CA PHE A 119 5.40 -2.74 7.23
C PHE A 119 6.90 -2.61 6.93
N ILE A 120 7.27 -2.63 5.64
CA ILE A 120 8.66 -2.42 5.22
C ILE A 120 9.13 -1.02 5.63
N VAL A 121 8.38 0.03 5.31
CA VAL A 121 8.71 1.43 5.64
C VAL A 121 8.95 1.60 7.14
N LYS A 122 8.00 1.17 7.97
CA LYS A 122 8.12 1.27 9.44
C LYS A 122 9.25 0.43 10.00
N SER A 123 9.51 -0.77 9.45
CA SER A 123 10.65 -1.59 9.87
C SER A 123 11.97 -0.88 9.62
N ARG A 124 12.13 -0.21 8.46
CA ARG A 124 13.35 0.55 8.13
C ARG A 124 13.50 1.80 8.98
N ILE A 125 12.41 2.51 9.25
CA ILE A 125 12.41 3.63 10.20
C ILE A 125 12.82 3.16 11.60
N ALA A 126 12.29 2.03 12.07
CA ALA A 126 12.61 1.47 13.38
C ALA A 126 14.06 1.00 13.50
N LEU A 127 14.66 0.54 12.40
CA LEU A 127 16.09 0.19 12.32
C LEU A 127 17.02 1.42 12.21
N GLY A 128 16.47 2.64 12.23
CA GLY A 128 17.25 3.87 12.20
C GLY A 128 17.56 4.41 10.80
N TYR A 129 17.05 3.80 9.72
CA TYR A 129 17.24 4.30 8.36
C TYR A 129 16.38 5.52 8.08
N ARG A 130 16.89 6.42 7.22
CA ARG A 130 16.08 7.45 6.55
C ARG A 130 15.31 6.82 5.40
N VAL A 131 13.99 6.96 5.39
CA VAL A 131 13.11 6.34 4.39
C VAL A 131 12.44 7.39 3.50
N ARG A 132 12.44 7.15 2.19
CA ARG A 132 11.65 7.88 1.19
C ARG A 132 10.57 6.95 0.65
N PHE A 133 9.31 7.29 0.93
CA PHE A 133 8.14 6.59 0.40
C PHE A 133 7.11 7.62 -0.06
N ARG A 134 7.15 7.92 -1.36
CA ARG A 134 6.23 8.88 -2.00
C ARG A 134 5.08 8.11 -2.65
N PRO A 135 3.84 8.26 -2.17
CA PRO A 135 2.70 7.62 -2.80
C PRO A 135 2.39 8.29 -4.13
N GLY A 136 1.83 7.54 -5.08
CA GLY A 136 1.36 8.13 -6.32
C GLY A 136 0.08 7.54 -6.85
N TRP A 137 -0.42 8.15 -7.93
CA TRP A 137 -1.66 7.78 -8.56
C TRP A 137 -1.57 7.88 -10.08
N ASP A 138 -2.19 6.91 -10.74
CA ASP A 138 -2.38 6.95 -12.18
C ASP A 138 -3.72 7.60 -12.52
N CYS A 139 -3.64 8.77 -13.13
CA CYS A 139 -4.75 9.68 -13.40
C CYS A 139 -5.17 9.71 -14.88
N HIS A 140 -4.60 8.85 -15.73
CA HIS A 140 -4.94 8.79 -17.15
C HIS A 140 -5.60 7.45 -17.54
N GLY A 141 -6.01 7.37 -18.80
CA GLY A 141 -6.43 6.12 -19.43
C GLY A 141 -7.93 5.86 -19.41
N LEU A 142 -8.29 4.76 -20.10
CA LEU A 142 -9.66 4.35 -20.38
C LEU A 142 -10.57 4.25 -19.13
N PRO A 143 -10.10 3.79 -17.95
CA PRO A 143 -10.99 3.67 -16.79
C PRO A 143 -11.61 5.00 -16.32
N ILE A 144 -10.89 6.13 -16.46
CA ILE A 144 -11.43 7.46 -16.12
C ILE A 144 -12.36 7.94 -17.22
N GLU A 145 -11.99 7.71 -18.49
CA GLU A 145 -12.82 8.05 -19.65
C GLU A 145 -14.18 7.35 -19.62
N LEU A 146 -14.23 6.07 -19.25
CA LEU A 146 -15.47 5.32 -19.08
C LEU A 146 -16.37 5.89 -17.98
N LYS A 147 -15.78 6.42 -16.90
CA LYS A 147 -16.57 7.04 -15.81
C LYS A 147 -17.20 8.35 -16.23
N ILE A 148 -16.51 9.14 -17.06
CA ILE A 148 -17.04 10.42 -17.55
C ILE A 148 -17.94 10.25 -18.78
N THR A 149 -17.95 9.10 -19.44
CA THR A 149 -18.68 8.85 -20.71
C THR A 149 -20.15 9.30 -20.66
N LYS A 150 -20.85 9.10 -19.54
CA LYS A 150 -22.25 9.56 -19.36
C LYS A 150 -22.41 11.09 -19.36
N SER A 151 -21.34 11.81 -19.04
CA SER A 151 -21.30 13.27 -18.92
C SER A 151 -20.60 13.95 -20.09
N VAL A 152 -20.21 13.23 -21.14
CA VAL A 152 -19.35 13.74 -22.23
C VAL A 152 -20.15 14.26 -23.44
N GLN A 153 -21.44 13.94 -23.58
CA GLN A 153 -22.24 14.36 -24.73
C GLN A 153 -22.25 15.89 -24.91
N GLY A 154 -21.88 16.35 -26.11
CA GLY A 154 -21.88 17.76 -26.49
C GLY A 154 -20.70 18.59 -25.96
N LYS A 155 -19.69 17.97 -25.31
CA LYS A 155 -18.54 18.67 -24.73
C LYS A 155 -17.32 18.67 -25.65
N SER A 156 -16.55 19.74 -25.60
CA SER A 156 -15.26 19.87 -26.28
C SER A 156 -14.18 18.99 -25.64
N PRO A 157 -13.11 18.63 -26.37
CA PRO A 157 -11.98 17.88 -25.81
C PRO A 157 -11.29 18.53 -24.61
N LEU A 158 -11.36 19.86 -24.48
CA LEU A 158 -10.83 20.58 -23.31
C LEU A 158 -11.71 20.35 -22.09
N GLU A 159 -13.03 20.47 -22.24
CA GLU A 159 -14.00 20.23 -21.16
C GLU A 159 -13.97 18.78 -20.69
N ILE A 160 -13.84 17.82 -21.61
CA ILE A 160 -13.71 16.39 -21.29
C ILE A 160 -12.49 16.15 -20.41
N ARG A 161 -11.33 16.73 -20.77
CA ARG A 161 -10.09 16.61 -19.98
C ARG A 161 -10.19 17.28 -18.62
N ALA A 162 -10.87 18.43 -18.54
CA ALA A 162 -11.12 19.10 -17.27
C ALA A 162 -11.97 18.24 -16.33
N LEU A 163 -13.03 17.61 -16.86
CA LEU A 163 -13.88 16.68 -16.11
C LEU A 163 -13.12 15.42 -15.67
N ALA A 164 -12.29 14.85 -16.56
CA ALA A 164 -11.44 13.71 -16.23
C ALA A 164 -10.51 14.04 -15.05
N ARG A 165 -9.88 15.22 -15.09
CA ARG A 165 -9.00 15.71 -14.02
C ARG A 165 -9.76 15.91 -12.70
N GLN A 166 -10.99 16.42 -12.75
CA GLN A 166 -11.83 16.55 -11.56
C GLN A 166 -12.13 15.17 -10.93
N VAL A 167 -12.58 14.20 -11.73
CA VAL A 167 -12.88 12.85 -11.26
C VAL A 167 -11.64 12.17 -10.67
N ALA A 168 -10.48 12.34 -11.30
CA ALA A 168 -9.22 11.83 -10.79
C ALA A 168 -8.88 12.44 -9.43
N ASN A 169 -8.95 13.77 -9.29
CA ASN A 169 -8.68 14.46 -8.01
C ASN A 169 -9.60 13.99 -6.88
N GLU A 170 -10.90 13.84 -7.15
CA GLU A 170 -11.86 13.33 -6.16
C GLU A 170 -11.53 11.90 -5.73
N ALA A 171 -11.15 11.03 -6.69
CA ALA A 171 -10.73 9.67 -6.40
C ALA A 171 -9.44 9.61 -5.59
N VAL A 172 -8.43 10.40 -5.96
CA VAL A 172 -7.16 10.54 -5.22
C VAL A 172 -7.44 10.92 -3.77
N GLY A 173 -8.27 11.94 -3.53
CA GLY A 173 -8.62 12.37 -2.17
C GLY A 173 -9.28 11.27 -1.34
N LYS A 174 -10.26 10.55 -1.91
CA LYS A 174 -10.95 9.44 -1.22
C LYS A 174 -10.01 8.27 -0.92
N GLN A 175 -9.17 7.89 -1.88
CA GLN A 175 -8.22 6.80 -1.73
C GLN A 175 -7.12 7.16 -0.72
N MET A 176 -6.55 8.36 -0.81
CA MET A 176 -5.56 8.89 0.13
C MET A 176 -6.09 8.88 1.56
N ASN A 177 -7.32 9.37 1.78
CA ASN A 177 -7.94 9.35 3.10
C ASN A 177 -8.11 7.93 3.65
N SER A 178 -8.44 6.97 2.78
CA SER A 178 -8.55 5.57 3.17
C SER A 178 -7.20 4.96 3.54
N PHE A 179 -6.14 5.25 2.78
CA PHE A 179 -4.79 4.78 3.08
C PHE A 179 -4.24 5.36 4.39
N LYS A 180 -4.46 6.67 4.63
CA LYS A 180 -4.15 7.32 5.91
C LYS A 180 -4.90 6.66 7.08
N ARG A 181 -6.18 6.33 6.88
CA ARG A 181 -7.00 5.64 7.89
C ARG A 181 -6.48 4.23 8.20
N TRP A 182 -5.86 3.54 7.25
CA TRP A 182 -5.18 2.26 7.49
C TRP A 182 -3.83 2.40 8.20
N GLY A 183 -3.42 3.63 8.55
CA GLY A 183 -2.19 3.90 9.30
C GLY A 183 -0.93 3.86 8.44
N VAL A 184 -1.05 3.98 7.12
CA VAL A 184 0.10 3.97 6.21
C VAL A 184 0.93 5.24 6.37
N SER A 185 2.23 5.09 6.66
CA SER A 185 3.19 6.19 6.81
C SER A 185 3.87 6.48 5.47
N ALA A 186 3.62 7.66 4.90
CA ALA A 186 4.14 8.07 3.58
C ALA A 186 4.22 9.59 3.46
N ALA A 187 4.89 10.08 2.40
CA ALA A 187 4.94 11.51 2.06
C ALA A 187 3.59 12.00 1.49
N TRP A 188 2.59 12.16 2.35
CA TRP A 188 1.24 12.53 1.94
C TRP A 188 1.07 13.98 1.49
N SER A 189 1.99 14.87 1.88
CA SER A 189 1.99 16.28 1.47
C SER A 189 2.41 16.49 0.02
N GLU A 190 3.19 15.56 -0.52
CA GLU A 190 3.74 15.65 -1.87
C GLU A 190 3.58 14.31 -2.62
N PRO A 191 2.34 13.88 -2.91
CA PRO A 191 2.14 12.71 -3.76
C PRO A 191 2.63 12.99 -5.19
N TYR A 192 2.90 11.95 -5.98
CA TYR A 192 3.13 12.13 -7.41
C TYR A 192 1.89 11.72 -8.20
N LEU A 193 1.43 12.56 -9.13
CA LEU A 193 0.27 12.26 -9.96
C LEU A 193 0.71 12.21 -11.42
N THR A 194 0.28 11.19 -12.17
CA THR A 194 0.67 11.08 -13.60
C THR A 194 0.13 12.23 -14.46
N MET A 195 -0.85 12.99 -13.96
CA MET A 195 -1.40 14.19 -14.60
C MET A 195 -0.69 15.50 -14.25
N ASP A 196 0.33 15.46 -13.38
CA ASP A 196 1.14 16.63 -13.05
C ASP A 196 1.99 17.05 -14.26
N ALA A 197 2.13 18.35 -14.46
CA ALA A 197 2.86 18.90 -15.60
C ALA A 197 4.34 18.47 -15.60
N SER A 198 4.95 18.40 -14.42
CA SER A 198 6.32 17.90 -14.26
C SER A 198 6.44 16.44 -14.70
N TYR A 199 5.54 15.58 -14.26
CA TYR A 199 5.52 14.16 -14.63
C TYR A 199 5.36 13.97 -16.14
N VAL A 200 4.39 14.66 -16.76
CA VAL A 200 4.16 14.61 -18.21
C VAL A 200 5.38 15.15 -18.97
N SER A 201 6.04 16.20 -18.47
CA SER A 201 7.23 16.74 -19.11
C SER A 201 8.39 15.74 -19.12
N GLU A 202 8.61 15.01 -18.03
CA GLU A 202 9.62 13.94 -17.96
C GLU A 202 9.28 12.77 -18.88
N GLN A 203 7.99 12.39 -18.93
CA GLN A 203 7.52 11.36 -19.86
C GLN A 203 7.81 11.74 -21.33
N LEU A 204 7.55 12.99 -21.72
CA LEU A 204 7.81 13.48 -23.08
C LEU A 204 9.32 13.58 -23.37
N ARG A 205 10.13 13.98 -22.40
CA ARG A 205 11.60 13.97 -22.54
C ARG A 205 12.14 12.56 -22.75
N LEU A 206 11.63 11.58 -22.01
CA LEU A 206 11.98 10.18 -22.20
C LEU A 206 11.57 9.69 -23.59
N PHE A 207 10.35 10.00 -24.03
CA PHE A 207 9.89 9.66 -25.37
C PHE A 207 10.78 10.28 -26.47
N ALA A 208 11.14 11.56 -26.34
CA ALA A 208 12.05 12.22 -27.29
C ALA A 208 13.41 11.52 -27.37
N LYS A 209 14.02 11.17 -26.22
CA LYS A 209 15.26 10.39 -26.18
C LYS A 209 15.12 9.02 -26.85
N MET A 210 13.97 8.36 -26.72
CA MET A 210 13.69 7.09 -27.38
C MET A 210 13.55 7.25 -28.91
N VAL A 211 12.96 8.36 -29.37
CA VAL A 211 12.93 8.71 -30.79
C VAL A 211 14.33 8.98 -31.33
N GLU A 212 15.15 9.77 -30.63
CA GLU A 212 16.55 10.06 -31.00
C GLU A 212 17.40 8.79 -31.12
N LYS A 213 17.12 7.78 -30.27
CA LYS A 213 17.78 6.47 -30.31
C LYS A 213 17.22 5.53 -31.38
N ASN A 214 16.29 5.98 -32.22
CA ASN A 214 15.63 5.18 -33.25
C ASN A 214 14.94 3.90 -32.72
N VAL A 215 14.45 3.89 -31.47
CA VAL A 215 13.69 2.76 -30.91
C VAL A 215 12.18 2.94 -31.02
N ILE A 216 11.70 4.11 -31.47
CA ILE A 216 10.30 4.40 -31.76
C ILE A 216 10.11 4.46 -33.27
N TYR A 217 9.11 3.73 -33.76
CA TYR A 217 8.74 3.74 -35.18
C TYR A 217 7.21 3.63 -35.34
N ARG A 218 6.72 3.96 -36.53
CA ARG A 218 5.31 3.85 -36.90
C ARG A 218 5.15 2.79 -37.99
N ALA A 219 4.27 1.83 -37.78
CA ALA A 219 3.95 0.79 -38.75
C ALA A 219 2.47 0.40 -38.67
N PHE A 220 1.95 -0.23 -39.72
CA PHE A 220 0.65 -0.88 -39.68
C PHE A 220 0.80 -2.28 -39.10
N LYS A 221 0.04 -2.58 -38.05
CA LYS A 221 0.01 -3.87 -37.38
C LYS A 221 -1.45 -4.23 -37.10
N PRO A 222 -1.90 -5.47 -37.33
CA PRO A 222 -3.15 -5.96 -36.75
C PRO A 222 -3.11 -5.82 -35.23
N VAL A 223 -4.11 -5.15 -34.67
CA VAL A 223 -4.22 -4.91 -33.22
C VAL A 223 -5.59 -5.37 -32.74
N TYR A 224 -5.68 -5.71 -31.46
CA TYR A 224 -6.98 -5.86 -30.81
C TYR A 224 -7.68 -4.51 -30.79
N TRP A 225 -8.87 -4.45 -31.38
CA TRP A 225 -9.66 -3.23 -31.49
C TRP A 225 -10.97 -3.41 -30.74
N SER A 226 -11.30 -2.46 -29.87
CA SER A 226 -12.59 -2.43 -29.18
C SER A 226 -13.59 -1.56 -29.96
N PRO A 227 -14.66 -2.12 -30.54
CA PRO A 227 -15.69 -1.31 -31.20
C PRO A 227 -16.45 -0.41 -30.23
N SER A 228 -16.57 -0.80 -28.96
CA SER A 228 -17.26 -0.03 -27.93
C SER A 228 -16.44 1.19 -27.47
N SER A 229 -15.15 0.99 -27.20
CA SER A 229 -14.24 2.07 -26.78
C SER A 229 -13.63 2.84 -27.95
N ARG A 230 -13.76 2.33 -29.18
CA ARG A 230 -13.21 2.90 -30.44
C ARG A 230 -11.71 3.16 -30.37
N THR A 231 -10.97 2.25 -29.75
CA THR A 231 -9.52 2.33 -29.62
C THR A 231 -8.89 0.94 -29.69
N ALA A 232 -7.60 0.91 -30.00
CA ALA A 232 -6.78 -0.29 -29.85
C ALA A 232 -6.60 -0.60 -28.36
N LEU A 233 -6.55 -1.90 -28.04
CA LEU A 233 -6.30 -2.41 -26.70
C LEU A 233 -4.97 -3.17 -26.65
N ALA A 234 -4.28 -3.08 -25.52
CA ALA A 234 -3.16 -3.96 -25.24
C ALA A 234 -3.66 -5.36 -24.84
N GLU A 235 -2.83 -6.39 -25.06
CA GLU A 235 -3.17 -7.77 -24.66
C GLU A 235 -3.48 -7.88 -23.16
N SER A 236 -2.74 -7.13 -22.33
CA SER A 236 -2.96 -7.06 -20.88
C SER A 236 -4.29 -6.44 -20.47
N GLU A 237 -5.01 -5.78 -21.39
CA GLU A 237 -6.33 -5.19 -21.16
C GLU A 237 -7.47 -6.11 -21.59
N LEU A 238 -7.17 -7.28 -22.17
CA LEU A 238 -8.19 -8.23 -22.63
C LEU A 238 -8.66 -9.13 -21.50
N GLU A 239 -9.97 -9.33 -21.45
CA GLU A 239 -10.62 -10.35 -20.63
C GLU A 239 -11.32 -11.36 -21.54
N TYR A 240 -11.05 -12.64 -21.33
CA TYR A 240 -11.67 -13.73 -22.11
C TYR A 240 -13.01 -14.11 -21.50
N ASN A 241 -14.04 -14.15 -22.35
CA ASN A 241 -15.37 -14.62 -21.97
C ASN A 241 -15.60 -16.04 -22.48
N ASP A 242 -15.46 -17.03 -21.59
CA ASP A 242 -15.64 -18.45 -21.91
C ASP A 242 -17.05 -18.79 -22.42
N LYS A 243 -18.03 -17.92 -22.20
CA LYS A 243 -19.41 -18.11 -22.68
C LYS A 243 -19.60 -17.64 -24.13
N HIS A 244 -18.59 -17.05 -24.76
CA HIS A 244 -18.69 -16.60 -26.14
C HIS A 244 -18.77 -17.81 -27.08
N THR A 245 -19.84 -17.88 -27.86
CA THR A 245 -20.01 -18.88 -28.91
C THR A 245 -19.87 -18.22 -30.28
N SER A 246 -18.98 -18.76 -31.11
CA SER A 246 -18.80 -18.32 -32.49
C SER A 246 -19.39 -19.36 -33.44
N GLN A 247 -20.03 -18.91 -34.52
CA GLN A 247 -20.51 -19.80 -35.57
C GLN A 247 -19.34 -20.20 -36.49
N ALA A 248 -18.99 -21.48 -36.52
CA ALA A 248 -17.98 -22.02 -37.42
C ALA A 248 -18.61 -22.48 -38.75
N VAL A 249 -17.98 -22.15 -39.88
CA VAL A 249 -18.45 -22.51 -41.23
C VAL A 249 -17.29 -23.16 -41.99
N TYR A 250 -17.58 -24.25 -42.71
CA TYR A 250 -16.63 -24.94 -43.57
C TYR A 250 -16.89 -24.52 -45.03
N PHE A 251 -15.88 -23.94 -45.68
CA PHE A 251 -15.96 -23.51 -47.08
C PHE A 251 -14.86 -24.16 -47.91
N ARG A 252 -15.25 -24.83 -49.01
CA ARG A 252 -14.31 -25.44 -49.95
C ARG A 252 -13.98 -24.47 -51.08
N PHE A 253 -12.73 -24.04 -51.16
CA PHE A 253 -12.25 -23.30 -52.32
C PHE A 253 -12.09 -24.24 -53.52
N LYS A 254 -12.45 -23.75 -54.70
CA LYS A 254 -12.13 -24.41 -55.97
C LYS A 254 -10.64 -24.19 -56.23
N VAL A 255 -9.90 -25.28 -56.44
CA VAL A 255 -8.49 -25.26 -56.84
C VAL A 255 -8.40 -25.11 -58.35
#